data_AF-A0A3Q2QE98-F1
#
_entry.id   AF-A0A3Q2QE98-F1
#
_cell.length_a   1.000
_cell.length_b   1.000
_cell.length_c   1.000
_cell.angle_alpha   90.00
_cell.angle_beta   90.00
_cell.angle_gamma   90.00
#
_symmetry.space_group_name_H-M   'P 1'
#
loop_
_entity.id
_entity.type
_entity.pdbx_description
1 polymer ?
#
loop_
_entity_poly.entity_id
_entity_poly.type
_entity_poly.pdbx_seq_one_letter_code
_entity_poly.pdbx_strand_id
1 'polypeptide(L)'
;MGEVNVVLKRSYACVISLIGVSVSFLLFFFWFLADHAIKGFYIMYGFSSATLLFAIVGAFGVCKEKKWPLIVFAVGMILGCLYFIVTEIFLLVTVKKAIEDEYLGMLPLSNFNESDLLEFHELQREYHCCGLTSFQDWENSIPESCECGQDSTDPCVSSQPVI
;
A
#
# COMPACT_ATOMS: atom_id res chain seq x y z
N MET A 1 -20.86 -37.74 0.23
CA MET A 1 -20.83 -36.27 0.04
C MET A 1 -21.76 -35.68 1.09
N GLY A 2 -21.23 -34.95 2.08
CA GLY A 2 -22.08 -34.38 3.14
C GLY A 2 -22.74 -33.08 2.71
N GLU A 3 -23.96 -32.83 3.15
CA GLU A 3 -24.70 -31.58 2.90
C GLU A 3 -24.11 -30.39 3.68
N VAL A 4 -24.33 -29.18 3.17
CA VAL A 4 -23.82 -27.93 3.75
C VAL A 4 -24.91 -27.29 4.62
N ASN A 5 -24.58 -26.85 5.83
CA ASN A 5 -25.54 -26.18 6.72
C ASN A 5 -26.09 -24.91 6.05
N VAL A 6 -27.41 -24.69 6.12
CA VAL A 6 -28.13 -23.54 5.54
C VAL A 6 -27.53 -22.20 5.99
N VAL A 7 -27.16 -22.07 7.27
CA VAL A 7 -26.54 -20.84 7.80
C VAL A 7 -25.18 -20.59 7.15
N LEU A 8 -24.38 -21.66 7.04
CA LEU A 8 -23.07 -21.60 6.42
C LEU A 8 -23.18 -21.22 4.94
N LYS A 9 -24.12 -21.84 4.22
CA LYS A 9 -24.41 -21.52 2.81
C LYS A 9 -24.75 -20.04 2.61
N ARG A 10 -25.62 -19.48 3.47
CA ARG A 10 -26.03 -18.07 3.39
C ARG A 10 -24.87 -17.12 3.69
N SER A 11 -24.02 -17.47 4.66
CA SER A 11 -22.80 -16.70 4.96
C SER A 11 -21.84 -16.68 3.77
N TYR A 12 -21.50 -17.84 3.21
CA TYR A 12 -20.62 -17.91 2.04
C TYR A 12 -21.19 -17.17 0.84
N ALA A 13 -22.49 -17.31 0.56
CA ALA A 13 -23.14 -16.60 -0.53
C ALA A 13 -23.00 -15.08 -0.38
N CYS A 14 -23.22 -14.55 0.82
CA CYS A 14 -23.06 -13.12 1.11
C CYS A 14 -21.63 -12.64 0.86
N VAL A 15 -20.64 -13.36 1.41
CA VAL A 15 -19.21 -13.01 1.26
C VAL A 15 -18.77 -13.06 -0.21
N ILE A 16 -19.15 -14.12 -0.95
CA ILE A 16 -18.81 -14.28 -2.36
C ILE A 16 -19.45 -13.16 -3.20
N SER A 17 -20.72 -12.81 -2.93
CA SER A 17 -21.39 -11.71 -3.62
C SER A 17 -20.72 -10.36 -3.36
N LEU A 18 -20.34 -10.06 -2.11
CA LEU A 18 -19.64 -8.82 -1.76
C LEU A 18 -18.29 -8.72 -2.48
N ILE A 19 -17.51 -9.80 -2.49
CA ILE A 19 -16.22 -9.86 -3.19
C ILE A 19 -16.42 -9.69 -4.71
N GLY A 20 -17.42 -10.38 -5.29
CA GLY A 20 -17.69 -10.28 -6.71
C GLY A 20 -18.07 -8.87 -7.15
N VAL A 21 -18.90 -8.17 -6.36
CA VAL A 21 -19.32 -6.79 -6.65
C VAL A 21 -18.14 -5.83 -6.50
N SER A 22 -17.37 -5.92 -5.41
CA SER A 22 -16.22 -5.03 -5.19
C SER A 22 -15.15 -5.18 -6.28
N VAL A 23 -14.80 -6.41 -6.63
CA VAL A 23 -13.79 -6.70 -7.67
C VAL A 23 -14.27 -6.26 -9.04
N SER A 24 -15.54 -6.49 -9.38
CA SER A 24 -16.09 -6.06 -10.68
C SER A 24 -16.07 -4.54 -10.82
N PHE A 25 -16.39 -3.81 -9.74
CA PHE A 25 -16.29 -2.36 -9.72
C PHE A 25 -14.85 -1.87 -9.91
N LEU A 26 -13.88 -2.49 -9.21
CA LEU A 26 -12.46 -2.17 -9.36
C LEU A 26 -11.97 -2.43 -10.79
N LEU A 27 -12.33 -3.56 -11.40
CA LEU A 27 -11.95 -3.87 -12.78
C LEU A 27 -12.54 -2.88 -13.78
N PHE A 28 -13.79 -2.47 -13.60
CA PHE A 28 -14.44 -1.47 -14.45
C PHE A 28 -13.79 -0.09 -14.30
N PHE A 29 -13.53 0.34 -13.06
CA PHE A 29 -12.83 1.58 -12.76
C PHE A 29 -11.43 1.59 -13.37
N PHE A 30 -10.69 0.48 -13.23
CA PHE A 30 -9.36 0.34 -13.80
C PHE A 30 -9.39 0.34 -15.33
N TRP A 31 -10.34 -0.34 -15.97
CA TRP A 31 -10.49 -0.22 -17.41
C TRP A 31 -10.69 1.24 -17.84
N PHE A 32 -11.55 1.98 -17.15
CA PHE A 32 -11.78 3.40 -17.46
C PHE A 32 -10.51 4.26 -17.31
N LEU A 33 -9.66 3.97 -16.32
CA LEU A 33 -8.40 4.68 -16.06
C LEU A 33 -7.21 4.23 -16.93
N ALA A 34 -7.40 3.27 -17.84
CA ALA A 34 -6.32 2.64 -18.60
C ALA A 34 -5.63 3.56 -19.63
N ASP A 35 -6.08 4.80 -19.82
CA ASP A 35 -5.55 5.75 -20.81
C ASP A 35 -4.12 6.26 -20.46
N HIS A 36 -3.65 6.07 -19.22
CA HIS A 36 -2.32 6.52 -18.75
C HIS A 36 -1.51 5.41 -18.03
N ALA A 37 -1.33 4.25 -18.67
CA ALA A 37 -0.83 3.05 -17.97
C ALA A 37 0.67 3.07 -17.56
N ILE A 38 0.90 3.02 -16.24
CA ILE A 38 2.14 2.61 -15.56
C ILE A 38 2.12 1.08 -15.37
N LYS A 39 3.26 0.40 -15.46
CA LYS A 39 3.39 -1.08 -15.36
C LYS A 39 2.69 -1.73 -14.16
N GLY A 40 2.53 -1.02 -13.03
CA GLY A 40 1.85 -1.51 -11.83
C GLY A 40 0.36 -1.87 -12.05
N PHE A 41 -0.27 -1.25 -13.05
CA PHE A 41 -1.68 -1.46 -13.35
C PHE A 41 -2.01 -2.89 -13.81
N TYR A 42 -1.12 -3.49 -14.60
CA TYR A 42 -1.29 -4.86 -15.09
C TYR A 42 -1.26 -5.89 -13.96
N ILE A 43 -0.46 -5.64 -12.92
CA ILE A 43 -0.35 -6.55 -11.76
C ILE A 43 -1.65 -6.52 -10.94
N MET A 44 -2.18 -5.33 -10.65
CA MET A 44 -3.45 -5.17 -9.93
C MET A 44 -4.64 -5.74 -10.70
N TYR A 45 -4.67 -5.53 -12.02
CA TYR A 45 -5.68 -6.13 -12.90
C TYR A 45 -5.62 -7.67 -12.88
N GLY A 46 -4.41 -8.23 -13.00
CA GLY A 46 -4.17 -9.67 -12.89
C GLY A 46 -4.69 -10.25 -11.58
N PHE A 47 -4.35 -9.62 -10.45
CA PHE A 47 -4.82 -10.08 -9.14
C PHE A 47 -6.35 -9.99 -8.98
N SER A 48 -6.94 -8.89 -9.43
CA SER A 48 -8.40 -8.69 -9.40
C SER A 48 -9.11 -9.78 -10.22
N SER A 49 -8.61 -10.09 -11.41
CA SER A 49 -9.17 -11.16 -12.24
C SER A 49 -9.06 -12.55 -11.58
N ALA A 50 -7.94 -12.88 -10.93
CA ALA A 50 -7.76 -14.14 -10.22
C ALA A 50 -8.74 -14.27 -9.05
N THR A 51 -8.93 -13.20 -8.28
CA THR A 51 -9.91 -13.17 -7.18
C THR A 51 -11.33 -13.38 -7.67
N LEU A 52 -11.69 -12.83 -8.84
CA LEU A 52 -12.99 -13.05 -9.47
C LEU A 52 -13.19 -14.53 -9.84
N LEU A 53 -12.16 -15.20 -10.36
CA LEU A 53 -12.23 -16.64 -10.67
C LEU A 53 -12.49 -17.48 -9.41
N PHE A 54 -11.82 -17.17 -8.29
CA PHE A 54 -12.10 -17.82 -7.01
C PHE A 54 -13.53 -17.57 -6.54
N ALA A 55 -14.05 -16.34 -6.68
CA ALA A 55 -15.43 -16.02 -6.35
C ALA A 55 -16.43 -16.83 -7.20
N ILE A 56 -16.17 -17.02 -8.50
CA ILE A 56 -17.00 -17.87 -9.39
C ILE A 56 -16.98 -19.33 -8.93
N VAL A 57 -15.82 -19.88 -8.57
CA VAL A 57 -15.70 -21.24 -8.01
C VAL A 57 -16.49 -21.37 -6.71
N GLY A 58 -16.39 -20.38 -5.82
CA GLY A 58 -17.18 -20.31 -4.59
C GLY A 58 -18.68 -20.29 -4.87
N ALA A 59 -19.13 -19.44 -5.81
CA ALA A 59 -20.53 -19.35 -6.21
C ALA A 59 -21.04 -20.68 -6.77
N PHE A 60 -20.26 -21.36 -7.60
CA PHE A 60 -20.56 -22.71 -8.08
C PHE A 60 -20.70 -23.70 -6.92
N GLY A 61 -19.83 -23.62 -5.91
CA GLY A 61 -19.92 -24.46 -4.72
C GLY A 61 -21.19 -24.26 -3.91
N VAL A 62 -21.63 -23.01 -3.78
CA VAL A 62 -22.91 -22.66 -3.14
C VAL A 62 -24.10 -23.18 -3.97
N CYS A 63 -24.10 -22.93 -5.28
CA CYS A 63 -25.19 -23.30 -6.19
C CYS A 63 -25.36 -24.82 -6.36
N LYS A 64 -24.26 -25.57 -6.41
CA LYS A 64 -24.27 -27.04 -6.57
C LYS A 64 -24.20 -27.79 -5.23
N GLU A 65 -24.19 -27.08 -4.12
CA GLU A 65 -24.09 -27.62 -2.75
C GLU A 65 -22.91 -28.58 -2.57
N LYS A 66 -21.81 -28.30 -3.28
CA LYS A 66 -20.58 -29.09 -3.23
C LYS A 66 -19.59 -28.45 -2.28
N LYS A 67 -19.14 -29.21 -1.28
CA LYS A 67 -18.14 -28.78 -0.30
C LYS A 67 -16.76 -28.54 -0.92
N TRP A 68 -16.36 -29.37 -1.88
CA TRP A 68 -15.05 -29.28 -2.54
C TRP A 68 -14.71 -27.88 -3.11
N PRO A 69 -15.52 -27.29 -4.01
CA PRO A 69 -15.26 -25.95 -4.52
C PRO A 69 -15.30 -24.87 -3.43
N LEU A 70 -16.12 -25.05 -2.39
CA LEU A 70 -16.17 -24.12 -1.25
C LEU A 70 -14.88 -24.16 -0.42
N ILE A 71 -14.30 -25.34 -0.23
CA ILE A 71 -13.01 -25.52 0.44
C ILE A 71 -11.89 -24.91 -0.40
N VAL A 72 -11.88 -25.15 -1.72
CA VAL A 72 -10.89 -24.56 -2.64
C VAL A 72 -10.96 -23.03 -2.60
N PHE A 73 -12.16 -22.45 -2.60
CA PHE A 73 -12.35 -21.01 -2.43
C PHE A 73 -11.78 -20.52 -1.09
N ALA A 74 -12.19 -21.13 0.03
CA ALA A 74 -11.75 -20.69 1.35
C ALA A 74 -10.23 -20.78 1.54
N VAL A 75 -9.63 -21.92 1.18
CA VAL A 75 -8.18 -22.15 1.30
C VAL A 75 -7.42 -21.21 0.35
N GLY A 76 -7.88 -21.08 -0.89
CA GLY A 76 -7.26 -20.18 -1.88
C GLY A 76 -7.25 -18.73 -1.42
N MET A 77 -8.38 -18.24 -0.88
CA MET A 77 -8.47 -16.89 -0.34
C MET A 77 -7.56 -16.69 0.88
N ILE A 78 -7.50 -17.64 1.81
CA ILE A 78 -6.61 -17.56 2.97
C ILE A 78 -5.14 -17.52 2.53
N LEU A 79 -4.72 -18.42 1.65
CA LEU A 79 -3.35 -18.45 1.13
C LEU A 79 -3.02 -17.17 0.36
N GLY A 80 -3.96 -16.66 -0.44
CA GLY A 80 -3.85 -15.37 -1.11
C GLY A 80 -3.63 -14.24 -0.11
N CYS A 81 -4.49 -14.10 0.90
CA CYS A 81 -4.34 -13.08 1.93
C CYS A 81 -2.99 -13.15 2.65
N LEU A 82 -2.53 -14.36 3.00
CA LEU A 82 -1.20 -14.53 3.62
C LEU A 82 -0.08 -14.09 2.68
N TYR A 83 -0.17 -14.44 1.40
CA TYR A 83 0.78 -14.00 0.39
C TYR A 83 0.81 -12.47 0.28
N PHE A 84 -0.35 -11.81 0.20
CA PHE A 84 -0.44 -10.35 0.16
C PHE A 84 0.19 -9.70 1.38
N ILE A 85 -0.12 -10.19 2.58
CA ILE A 85 0.46 -9.63 3.81
C ILE A 85 1.99 -9.69 3.74
N VAL A 86 2.57 -10.81 3.31
CA VAL A 86 4.03 -10.96 3.20
C VAL A 86 4.60 -10.02 2.13
N THR A 87 3.97 -9.92 0.96
CA THR A 87 4.47 -9.06 -0.12
C THR A 87 4.36 -7.58 0.23
N GLU A 88 3.27 -7.15 0.86
CA GLU A 88 3.07 -5.77 1.30
C GLU A 88 4.09 -5.39 2.36
N ILE A 89 4.36 -6.25 3.35
CA ILE A 89 5.40 -6.00 4.36
C ILE A 89 6.78 -5.89 3.70
N PHE A 90 7.10 -6.81 2.78
CA PHE A 90 8.39 -6.77 2.09
C PHE A 90 8.54 -5.52 1.22
N LEU A 91 7.47 -5.15 0.51
CA LEU A 91 7.42 -3.94 -0.31
C LEU A 91 7.60 -2.70 0.55
N LEU A 92 6.88 -2.59 1.66
CA LEU A 92 6.99 -1.48 2.60
C LEU A 92 8.43 -1.29 3.10
N VAL A 93 9.07 -2.39 3.51
CA VAL A 93 10.47 -2.35 3.98
C VAL A 93 11.42 -1.94 2.86
N THR A 94 11.23 -2.49 1.66
CA THR A 94 12.11 -2.20 0.51
C THR A 94 11.96 -0.76 0.03
N VAL A 95 10.72 -0.28 -0.07
CA VAL A 95 10.39 1.09 -0.47
C VAL A 95 10.93 2.07 0.56
N LYS A 96 10.72 1.83 1.86
CA LYS A 96 11.28 2.68 2.91
C LYS A 96 12.81 2.81 2.78
N LYS A 97 13.50 1.68 2.56
CA LYS A 97 14.95 1.69 2.38
C LYS A 97 15.38 2.42 1.10
N ALA A 98 14.69 2.19 -0.01
CA ALA A 98 15.00 2.85 -1.27
C ALA A 98 14.80 4.37 -1.18
N ILE A 99 13.74 4.81 -0.50
CA ILE A 99 13.47 6.21 -0.20
C ILE A 99 14.59 6.79 0.67
N GLU A 100 14.97 6.10 1.74
CA GLU A 100 16.07 6.51 2.62
C GLU A 100 17.40 6.64 1.86
N ASP A 101 17.73 5.66 1.01
CA ASP A 101 18.94 5.68 0.16
C ASP A 101 18.90 6.84 -0.88
N GLU A 102 17.73 7.14 -1.45
CA GLU A 102 17.54 8.24 -2.41
C GLU A 102 17.72 9.61 -1.73
N TYR A 103 17.12 9.80 -0.55
CA TYR A 103 17.31 11.00 0.25
C TYR A 103 18.77 11.16 0.70
N LEU A 104 19.43 10.08 1.13
CA LEU A 104 20.85 10.12 1.45
C LEU A 104 21.72 10.60 0.26
N GLY A 105 21.30 10.29 -0.97
CA GLY A 105 21.96 10.77 -2.19
C GLY A 105 21.80 12.28 -2.46
N MET A 106 20.87 12.96 -1.79
CA MET A 106 20.70 14.41 -1.88
C MET A 106 21.68 15.19 -0.98
N LEU A 107 22.37 14.54 -0.06
CA LEU A 107 23.42 15.19 0.71
C LEU A 107 24.66 15.51 -0.16
N PRO A 108 25.38 16.60 0.13
CA PRO A 108 25.10 17.61 1.18
C PRO A 108 24.02 18.62 0.77
N LEU A 109 23.24 19.11 1.73
CA LEU A 109 22.18 20.11 1.52
C LEU A 109 22.71 21.45 0.97
N SER A 110 24.03 21.69 1.08
CA SER A 110 24.70 22.84 0.49
C SER A 110 24.60 22.94 -1.04
N ASN A 111 24.22 21.84 -1.71
CA ASN A 111 24.07 21.80 -3.17
C ASN A 111 22.66 22.17 -3.65
N PHE A 112 21.71 22.43 -2.74
CA PHE A 112 20.33 22.76 -3.11
C PHE A 112 20.28 24.16 -3.71
N ASN A 113 19.43 24.35 -4.72
CA ASN A 113 19.15 25.69 -5.24
C ASN A 113 18.28 26.48 -4.25
N GLU A 114 18.27 27.81 -4.31
CA GLU A 114 17.51 28.63 -3.36
C GLU A 114 16.01 28.28 -3.30
N SER A 115 15.42 27.87 -4.44
CA SER A 115 14.03 27.40 -4.53
C SER A 115 13.78 26.14 -3.69
N ASP A 116 14.69 25.17 -3.79
CA ASP A 116 14.54 23.85 -3.20
C ASP A 116 14.84 23.91 -1.70
N LEU A 117 15.74 24.81 -1.31
CA LEU A 117 16.02 25.12 0.09
C LEU A 117 14.82 25.74 0.79
N LEU A 118 14.11 26.66 0.13
CA LEU A 118 12.90 27.29 0.66
C LEU A 118 11.79 26.25 0.89
N GLU A 119 11.56 25.36 -0.08
CA GLU A 119 10.58 24.28 0.04
C GLU A 119 10.96 23.32 1.18
N PHE A 120 12.25 23.00 1.31
CA PHE A 120 12.73 22.14 2.39
C PHE A 120 12.57 22.78 3.78
N HIS A 121 12.73 24.10 3.91
CA HIS A 121 12.47 24.82 5.16
C HIS A 121 10.99 24.81 5.57
N GLU A 122 10.07 24.93 4.59
CA GLU A 122 8.63 24.81 4.86
C GLU A 122 8.27 23.38 5.31
N LEU A 123 8.85 22.35 4.68
CA LEU A 123 8.69 20.96 5.11
C LEU A 123 9.19 20.75 6.55
N GLN A 124 10.37 21.29 6.89
CA GLN A 124 10.91 21.22 8.26
C GLN A 124 9.96 21.86 9.29
N ARG A 125 9.32 22.97 8.92
CA ARG A 125 8.35 23.65 9.77
C ARG A 125 7.03 22.89 9.90
N GLU A 126 6.53 22.32 8.80
CA GLU A 126 5.28 21.56 8.77
C GLU A 126 5.39 20.23 9.53
N TYR A 127 6.51 19.53 9.38
CA TYR A 127 6.76 18.24 10.00
C TYR A 127 7.55 18.32 11.31
N HIS A 128 7.85 19.54 11.79
CA HIS A 128 8.64 19.78 13.00
C HIS A 128 9.91 18.91 13.06
N CYS A 129 10.68 18.94 11.97
CA CYS A 129 11.88 18.12 11.82
C CYS A 129 13.07 19.00 11.45
N CYS A 130 14.30 18.53 11.72
CA CYS A 130 15.50 19.29 11.37
C CYS A 130 16.58 18.43 10.73
N GLY A 131 16.99 18.86 9.53
CA GLY A 131 17.92 18.13 8.69
C GLY A 131 17.29 16.88 8.08
N LEU A 132 18.00 16.24 7.17
CA LEU A 132 17.45 15.11 6.43
C LEU A 132 17.46 13.84 7.28
N THR A 133 18.61 13.57 7.89
CA THR A 133 18.89 12.49 8.85
C THR A 133 19.22 13.02 10.25
N SER A 134 19.71 14.25 10.35
CA SER A 134 20.02 14.92 11.60
C SER A 134 20.21 16.43 11.39
N PHE A 135 20.06 17.24 12.44
CA PHE A 135 20.43 18.65 12.43
C PHE A 135 21.88 18.89 11.99
N GLN A 136 22.76 17.89 12.15
CA GLN A 136 24.17 17.94 11.74
C GLN A 136 24.37 18.02 10.23
N ASP A 137 23.35 17.67 9.43
CA ASP A 137 23.39 17.77 7.97
C ASP A 137 23.52 19.23 7.48
N TRP A 138 23.17 20.19 8.34
CA TRP A 138 23.37 21.62 8.13
C TRP A 138 24.78 22.11 8.48
N GLU A 139 25.66 21.22 8.95
CA GLU A 139 27.00 21.50 9.43
C GLU A 139 27.02 22.67 10.44
N ASN A 140 27.42 23.86 10.00
CA ASN A 140 27.52 25.07 10.84
C ASN A 140 26.46 26.14 10.52
N SER A 141 25.58 25.89 9.55
CA SER A 141 24.58 26.86 9.06
C SER A 141 23.17 26.33 9.27
N ILE A 142 22.74 26.28 10.53
CA ILE A 142 21.38 25.85 10.88
C ILE A 142 20.37 26.95 10.47
N PRO A 143 19.33 26.62 9.68
CA PRO A 143 18.33 27.59 9.23
C PRO A 143 17.30 27.92 10.32
N GLU A 144 16.58 29.03 10.16
CA GLU A 144 15.50 29.44 11.07
C GLU A 144 14.37 28.40 11.19
N SER A 145 14.13 27.60 10.15
CA SER A 145 13.17 26.48 10.20
C SER A 145 13.52 25.42 11.25
N CYS A 146 14.80 25.34 11.61
CA CYS A 146 15.34 24.45 12.63
C CYS A 146 15.56 25.13 13.99
N GLU A 147 15.30 26.43 14.13
CA GLU A 147 15.51 27.12 15.41
C GLU A 147 14.55 26.57 16.47
N CYS A 148 15.12 26.10 17.59
CA CYS A 148 14.43 25.31 18.59
C CYS A 148 13.28 26.06 19.28
N GLY A 149 12.05 25.77 18.86
CA GLY A 149 10.85 25.82 19.70
C GLY A 149 10.43 24.41 20.10
N GLN A 150 11.02 23.87 21.18
CA GLN A 150 10.80 22.58 21.86
C GLN A 150 10.61 21.25 21.07
N ASP A 151 10.25 21.21 19.79
CA ASP A 151 9.77 19.99 19.13
C ASP A 151 10.44 19.64 17.78
N SER A 152 11.48 20.35 17.32
CA SER A 152 12.05 20.21 15.98
C SER A 152 13.30 19.30 15.84
N THR A 153 13.56 18.40 16.81
CA THR A 153 14.81 17.61 16.82
C THR A 153 14.72 16.31 16.01
N ASP A 154 13.52 15.91 15.59
CA ASP A 154 13.31 14.67 14.85
C ASP A 154 13.83 14.75 13.41
N PRO A 155 14.35 13.66 12.83
CA PRO A 155 14.89 13.68 11.46
C PRO A 155 13.77 13.60 10.42
N CYS A 156 13.85 14.43 9.38
CA CYS A 156 12.76 14.58 8.40
C CYS A 156 12.44 13.31 7.63
N VAL A 157 13.43 12.45 7.36
CA VAL A 157 13.21 11.13 6.74
C VAL A 157 12.30 10.21 7.58
N SER A 158 12.18 10.45 8.89
CA SER A 158 11.34 9.66 9.80
C SER A 158 9.94 10.25 10.04
N SER A 159 9.76 11.53 9.72
CA SER A 159 8.54 12.30 10.02
C SER A 159 7.52 12.31 8.88
N GLN A 160 7.85 11.75 7.70
CA GLN A 160 6.94 11.71 6.55
C GLN A 160 5.81 10.66 6.75
N PRO A 161 4.56 11.00 6.37
CA PRO A 161 3.47 10.05 6.40
C PRO A 161 3.71 8.94 5.38
N VAL A 162 3.72 7.70 5.86
CA VAL A 162 3.69 6.51 5.00
C VAL A 162 2.34 6.49 4.29
N ILE A 163 2.35 6.74 2.97
CA ILE A 163 1.19 6.62 2.09
C ILE A 163 0.85 5.15 1.86
#